data_AF-A0A946CD36-F1
#
_entry.id   AF-A0A946CD36-F1
#
_cell.length_a   1.000
_cell.length_b   1.000
_cell.length_c   1.000
_cell.angle_alpha   90.00
_cell.angle_beta   90.00
_cell.angle_gamma   90.00
#
_symmetry.space_group_name_H-M   'P 1'
#
loop_
_entity.id
_entity.type
_entity.pdbx_description
1 polymer ?
#
loop_
_entity_poly.entity_id
_entity_poly.type
_entity_poly.pdbx_seq_one_letter_code
_entity_poly.pdbx_strand_id
1 'polypeptide(L)'
;GLLLTKPLSRRFGKRDALIGLTMINAFSVIAFYFVPAKNFEQIFWLNLVSAFFAGPMPALVWAIYTDVVDYGEWKFGRRITALTFAAAMLVQKAGLALGGWAVGMLLAYFGYVANVEQSSESAHGILLMFSIIPGVLTILSGVALFWYNLDDDEVEKIALELEKRRGEV
;
A
#
# COMPACT_ATOMS: atom_id res chain seq x y z
N GLY A 1 2.87 14.22 -5.01
CA GLY A 1 3.22 12.94 -4.39
C GLY A 1 4.52 12.39 -4.92
N LEU A 2 4.51 11.74 -6.09
CA LEU A 2 5.61 10.90 -6.60
C LEU A 2 7.01 11.54 -6.60
N LEU A 3 7.12 12.86 -6.80
CA LEU A 3 8.42 13.56 -6.73
C LEU A 3 9.05 13.51 -5.33
N LEU A 4 8.27 13.27 -4.28
CA LEU A 4 8.74 13.11 -2.90
C LEU A 4 9.36 11.75 -2.60
N THR A 5 9.24 10.76 -3.49
CA THR A 5 9.82 9.42 -3.26
C THR A 5 11.31 9.48 -2.96
N LYS A 6 12.08 10.24 -3.77
CA LYS A 6 13.53 10.39 -3.59
C LYS A 6 13.93 11.09 -2.29
N PRO A 7 13.41 12.29 -1.95
CA PRO A 7 13.80 12.95 -0.70
C PRO A 7 13.34 12.19 0.54
N LEU A 8 12.18 11.52 0.49
CA LEU A 8 11.66 10.77 1.64
C LEU A 8 12.47 9.50 1.88
N SER A 9 12.77 8.73 0.83
CA SER A 9 13.64 7.54 0.91
C SER A 9 15.04 7.90 1.39
N ARG A 10 15.65 9.00 0.90
CA ARG A 10 16.99 9.41 1.35
C ARG A 10 17.05 9.84 2.82
N ARG A 11 15.96 10.38 3.37
CA ARG A 11 15.96 10.95 4.73
C ARG A 11 15.57 9.94 5.80
N PHE A 12 14.62 9.05 5.50
CA PHE A 12 14.06 8.12 6.48
C PHE A 12 14.34 6.66 6.14
N GLY A 13 14.89 6.37 4.96
CA GLY A 13 15.00 5.02 4.44
C GLY A 13 13.70 4.53 3.79
N LYS A 14 13.80 3.54 2.89
CA LYS A 14 12.64 3.04 2.10
C LYS A 14 11.53 2.47 2.98
N ARG A 15 11.89 1.67 3.99
CA ARG A 15 10.95 1.01 4.92
C ARG A 15 10.17 2.04 5.75
N ASP A 16 10.86 2.90 6.49
CA ASP A 16 10.20 3.83 7.41
C ASP A 16 9.41 4.91 6.65
N ALA A 17 9.91 5.35 5.49
CA ALA A 17 9.15 6.20 4.58
C ALA A 17 7.84 5.53 4.14
N LEU A 18 7.88 4.24 3.78
CA LEU A 18 6.68 3.50 3.38
C LEU A 18 5.71 3.31 4.55
N ILE A 19 6.19 2.99 5.75
CA ILE A 19 5.36 2.89 6.97
C ILE A 19 4.66 4.22 7.25
N GLY A 20 5.42 5.32 7.30
CA GLY A 20 4.87 6.66 7.58
C GLY A 20 3.82 7.08 6.57
N LEU A 21 4.09 6.89 5.27
CA LEU A 21 3.14 7.20 4.20
C LEU A 21 1.87 6.33 4.30
N THR A 22 2.03 5.03 4.56
CA THR A 22 0.92 4.08 4.71
C THR A 22 0.03 4.45 5.89
N MET A 23 0.62 4.83 7.03
CA MET A 23 -0.12 5.33 8.19
C MET A 23 -0.89 6.62 7.89
N ILE A 24 -0.23 7.62 7.29
CA ILE A 24 -0.87 8.89 6.91
C ILE A 24 -2.06 8.63 5.99
N ASN A 25 -1.90 7.76 4.99
CA ASN A 25 -2.98 7.41 4.09
C ASN A 25 -4.11 6.66 4.80
N ALA A 26 -3.81 5.72 5.69
CA ALA A 26 -4.82 5.01 6.46
C ALA A 26 -5.68 5.97 7.30
N PHE A 27 -5.05 6.92 8.00
CA PHE A 27 -5.79 7.94 8.77
C PHE A 27 -6.59 8.87 7.85
N SER A 28 -6.07 9.21 6.68
CA SER A 28 -6.79 10.04 5.71
C SER A 28 -8.02 9.32 5.16
N VAL A 29 -7.91 8.01 4.90
CA VAL A 29 -9.03 7.16 4.45
C VAL A 29 -10.08 7.01 5.55
N ILE A 30 -9.67 6.81 6.80
CA ILE A 30 -10.58 6.77 7.96
C ILE A 30 -11.27 8.12 8.17
N ALA A 31 -10.56 9.24 7.96
CA ALA A 31 -11.11 10.57 8.14
C ALA A 31 -12.33 10.84 7.25
N PHE A 32 -12.47 10.18 6.09
CA PHE A 32 -13.67 10.30 5.24
C PHE A 32 -14.95 9.89 5.97
N TYR A 33 -14.88 9.02 6.97
CA TYR A 33 -16.04 8.62 7.77
C TYR A 33 -16.65 9.79 8.55
N PHE A 34 -15.82 10.75 8.99
CA PHE A 34 -16.27 11.88 9.80
C PHE A 34 -16.72 13.09 8.99
N VAL A 35 -16.51 13.08 7.66
CA VAL A 35 -16.88 14.18 6.77
C VAL A 35 -18.31 13.96 6.25
N PRO A 36 -19.25 14.89 6.48
CA PRO A 36 -20.59 14.78 5.92
C PRO A 36 -20.58 14.76 4.40
N ALA A 37 -21.36 13.87 3.78
CA ALA A 37 -21.43 13.72 2.31
C ALA A 37 -21.82 15.01 1.56
N LYS A 38 -22.49 15.96 2.23
CA LYS A 38 -22.88 17.26 1.65
C LYS A 38 -21.72 18.25 1.55
N ASN A 39 -20.62 18.03 2.26
CA ASN A 39 -19.49 18.95 2.29
C ASN A 39 -18.42 18.57 1.26
N PHE A 40 -18.71 18.88 0.00
CA PHE A 40 -17.84 18.56 -1.14
C PHE A 40 -16.44 19.17 -1.03
N GLU A 41 -16.32 20.36 -0.45
CA GLU A 41 -15.03 21.04 -0.28
C GLU A 41 -14.09 20.25 0.64
N GLN A 42 -14.60 19.78 1.79
CA GLN A 42 -13.81 18.98 2.72
C GLN A 42 -13.40 17.63 2.11
N ILE A 43 -14.32 16.97 1.40
CA ILE A 43 -14.05 15.71 0.68
C ILE A 43 -12.95 15.92 -0.37
N PHE A 44 -13.03 17.03 -1.11
CA PHE A 44 -12.05 17.37 -2.15
C PHE A 44 -10.64 17.57 -1.57
N TRP A 45 -10.51 18.39 -0.52
CA TRP A 45 -9.22 18.63 0.12
C TRP A 45 -8.64 17.35 0.75
N LEU A 46 -9.48 16.55 1.41
CA LEU A 46 -9.05 15.28 1.99
C LEU A 46 -8.58 14.30 0.91
N ASN A 47 -9.26 14.25 -0.24
CA ASN A 47 -8.85 13.45 -1.38
C ASN A 47 -7.51 13.92 -1.95
N LEU A 48 -7.32 15.24 -2.11
CA LEU A 48 -6.08 15.82 -2.62
C LEU A 48 -4.89 15.44 -1.72
N VAL A 49 -5.06 15.57 -0.40
CA VAL A 49 -4.05 15.20 0.61
C VAL A 49 -3.78 13.69 0.53
N SER A 50 -4.82 12.86 0.54
CA SER A 50 -4.70 11.40 0.45
C SER A 50 -3.95 10.97 -0.81
N ALA A 51 -4.30 11.52 -1.97
CA ALA A 51 -3.68 11.23 -3.26
C ALA A 51 -2.22 11.71 -3.31
N PHE A 52 -1.92 12.85 -2.67
CA PHE A 52 -0.57 13.36 -2.59
C PHE A 52 0.36 12.41 -1.83
N PHE A 53 -0.08 11.86 -0.69
CA PHE A 53 0.70 10.89 0.11
C PHE A 53 0.67 9.47 -0.45
N ALA A 54 -0.38 9.09 -1.18
CA ALA A 54 -0.42 7.80 -1.88
C ALA A 54 0.58 7.73 -3.05
N GLY A 55 0.90 8.85 -3.67
CA GLY A 55 1.74 8.92 -4.87
C GLY A 55 3.10 8.20 -4.78
N PRO A 56 3.90 8.38 -3.71
CA PRO A 56 5.20 7.70 -3.58
C PRO A 56 5.13 6.19 -3.30
N MET A 57 4.02 5.69 -2.74
CA MET A 57 3.95 4.33 -2.20
C MET A 57 4.25 3.23 -3.23
N PRO A 58 3.68 3.24 -4.46
CA PRO A 58 3.94 2.18 -5.42
C PRO A 58 5.42 2.09 -5.78
N ALA A 59 6.11 3.23 -5.92
CA ALA A 59 7.53 3.27 -6.23
C ALA A 59 8.38 2.67 -5.10
N LEU A 60 8.04 2.95 -3.84
CA LEU A 60 8.73 2.38 -2.67
C LEU A 60 8.48 0.87 -2.56
N VAL A 61 7.24 0.41 -2.77
CA VAL A 61 6.90 -1.02 -2.74
C VAL A 61 7.69 -1.79 -3.80
N TRP A 62 7.77 -1.27 -5.03
CA TRP A 62 8.55 -1.90 -6.08
C TRP A 62 10.05 -1.92 -5.76
N ALA A 63 10.59 -0.87 -5.16
CA ALA A 63 11.99 -0.84 -4.71
C ALA A 63 12.25 -1.91 -3.63
N ILE A 64 11.35 -2.09 -2.66
CA ILE A 64 11.47 -3.14 -1.64
C ILE A 64 11.44 -4.54 -2.27
N TYR A 65 10.61 -4.77 -3.30
CA TYR A 65 10.62 -6.04 -4.01
C TYR A 65 11.94 -6.33 -4.72
N THR A 66 12.59 -5.32 -5.30
CA THR A 66 13.92 -5.50 -5.88
C THR A 66 14.96 -5.80 -4.80
N ASP A 67 14.90 -5.11 -3.66
CA ASP A 67 15.81 -5.33 -2.54
C ASP A 67 15.73 -6.77 -2.00
N VAL A 68 14.52 -7.33 -1.91
CA VAL A 68 14.30 -8.73 -1.49
C VAL A 68 14.85 -9.73 -2.51
N VAL A 69 14.76 -9.42 -3.80
CA VAL A 69 15.34 -10.26 -4.85
C VAL A 69 16.86 -10.29 -4.74
N ASP A 70 17.49 -9.13 -4.54
CA ASP A 70 18.94 -9.02 -4.39
C ASP A 70 19.42 -9.69 -3.09
N TYR A 71 18.69 -9.52 -1.97
CA TYR A 71 18.95 -10.25 -0.72
C TYR A 71 18.88 -11.78 -0.92
N GLY A 72 17.87 -12.26 -1.64
CA GLY A 72 17.71 -13.67 -1.95
C GLY A 72 18.85 -14.22 -2.82
N GLU A 73 19.29 -13.45 -3.83
CA GLU A 73 20.45 -13.81 -4.64
C GLU A 73 21.72 -13.87 -3.81
N TRP A 74 21.95 -12.88 -2.95
CA TRP A 74 23.11 -12.81 -2.08
C TRP A 74 23.21 -14.01 -1.12
N LYS A 75 22.07 -14.40 -0.53
CA LYS A 75 21.97 -15.48 0.46
C LYS A 75 21.99 -16.89 -0.15
N PHE A 76 21.32 -17.08 -1.30
CA PHE A 76 21.13 -18.41 -1.89
C PHE A 76 21.93 -18.64 -3.17
N GLY A 77 22.68 -17.65 -3.65
CA GLY A 77 23.51 -17.72 -4.86
C GLY A 77 22.71 -17.85 -6.16
N ARG A 78 21.37 -17.72 -6.12
CA ARG A 78 20.48 -17.85 -7.28
C ARG A 78 19.52 -16.66 -7.36
N ARG A 79 19.47 -16.01 -8.52
CA ARG A 79 18.53 -14.91 -8.78
C ARG A 79 17.18 -15.46 -9.23
N ILE A 80 16.14 -15.27 -8.42
CA ILE A 80 14.77 -15.78 -8.68
C ILE A 80 13.75 -14.66 -8.92
N THR A 81 14.18 -13.57 -9.59
CA THR A 81 13.36 -12.37 -9.86
C THR A 81 11.98 -12.72 -10.40
N ALA A 82 11.89 -13.51 -11.47
CA ALA A 82 10.63 -13.81 -12.13
C ALA A 82 9.63 -14.50 -11.19
N LEU A 83 10.12 -15.42 -10.35
CA LEU A 83 9.28 -16.14 -9.39
C LEU A 83 8.78 -15.21 -8.27
N THR A 84 9.66 -14.36 -7.72
CA THR A 84 9.28 -13.39 -6.68
C THR A 84 8.23 -12.41 -7.18
N PHE A 85 8.43 -11.83 -8.37
CA PHE A 85 7.47 -10.90 -8.97
C PHE A 85 6.15 -11.60 -9.35
N ALA A 86 6.21 -12.83 -9.88
CA ALA A 86 5.01 -13.61 -10.17
C ALA A 86 4.20 -13.92 -8.91
N ALA A 87 4.86 -14.31 -7.82
CA ALA A 87 4.22 -14.56 -6.54
C ALA A 87 3.56 -13.29 -5.97
N ALA A 88 4.27 -12.15 -6.00
CA ALA A 88 3.73 -10.86 -5.55
C ALA A 88 2.47 -10.45 -6.35
N MET A 89 2.51 -10.58 -7.68
CA MET A 89 1.36 -10.27 -8.54
C MET A 89 0.20 -11.24 -8.34
N LEU A 90 0.46 -12.52 -8.06
CA LEU A 90 -0.57 -13.50 -7.77
C LEU A 90 -1.31 -13.14 -6.47
N VAL A 91 -0.58 -12.82 -5.40
CA VAL A 91 -1.15 -12.37 -4.13
C VAL A 91 -1.95 -11.09 -4.31
N GLN A 92 -1.46 -10.13 -5.10
CA GLN A 92 -2.19 -8.90 -5.40
C GLN A 92 -3.52 -9.19 -6.12
N LYS A 93 -3.52 -10.04 -7.15
CA LYS A 93 -4.74 -10.43 -7.86
C LYS A 93 -5.72 -11.19 -6.97
N ALA A 94 -5.22 -12.11 -6.14
CA ALA A 94 -6.03 -12.81 -5.16
C ALA A 94 -6.67 -11.84 -4.15
N GLY A 95 -5.90 -10.88 -3.65
CA GLY A 95 -6.39 -9.83 -2.75
C GLY A 95 -7.48 -8.97 -3.40
N LEU A 96 -7.33 -8.59 -4.66
CA LEU A 96 -8.35 -7.86 -5.41
C LEU A 96 -9.63 -8.69 -5.61
N ALA A 97 -9.49 -9.97 -5.93
CA ALA A 97 -10.63 -10.87 -6.10
C ALA A 97 -11.40 -11.07 -4.78
N LEU A 98 -10.68 -11.31 -3.69
CA LEU A 98 -11.25 -11.44 -2.34
C LEU A 98 -11.91 -10.13 -1.89
N GLY A 99 -11.27 -8.99 -2.15
CA GLY A 99 -11.81 -7.67 -1.85
C GLY A 99 -13.11 -7.40 -2.62
N GLY A 100 -13.13 -7.67 -3.92
CA GLY A 100 -14.33 -7.53 -4.75
C GLY A 100 -15.48 -8.44 -4.29
N TRP A 101 -15.17 -9.71 -3.98
CA TRP A 101 -16.15 -10.63 -3.40
C TRP A 101 -16.71 -10.15 -2.06
N ALA A 102 -15.84 -9.69 -1.15
CA ALA A 102 -16.23 -9.18 0.16
C ALA A 102 -17.11 -7.92 0.03
N VAL A 103 -16.78 -6.99 -0.87
CA VAL A 103 -17.62 -5.81 -1.16
C VAL A 103 -19.00 -6.22 -1.66
N GLY A 104 -19.08 -7.20 -2.57
CA GLY A 104 -20.36 -7.72 -3.05
C GLY A 104 -21.23 -8.31 -1.93
N MET A 105 -20.62 -9.10 -1.04
CA MET A 105 -21.30 -9.65 0.13
C MET A 105 -21.79 -8.56 1.09
N LEU A 106 -20.96 -7.56 1.34
CA LEU A 106 -21.31 -6.43 2.23
C LEU A 106 -22.43 -5.58 1.63
N LEU A 107 -22.41 -5.29 0.33
CA LEU A 107 -23.50 -4.59 -0.35
C LEU A 107 -24.82 -5.34 -0.21
N ALA A 108 -24.83 -6.66 -0.40
CA ALA A 108 -26.02 -7.49 -0.21
C ALA A 108 -26.49 -7.47 1.25
N TYR A 109 -25.56 -7.56 2.20
CA TYR A 109 -25.85 -7.52 3.64
C TYR A 109 -26.51 -6.19 4.06
N PHE A 110 -25.99 -5.06 3.57
CA PHE A 110 -26.56 -3.73 3.86
C PHE A 110 -27.77 -3.38 2.96
N GLY A 111 -28.31 -4.33 2.19
CA GLY A 111 -29.52 -4.14 1.39
C GLY A 111 -29.38 -3.15 0.23
N TYR A 112 -28.19 -3.04 -0.37
CA TYR A 112 -27.95 -2.17 -1.52
C TYR A 112 -28.85 -2.53 -2.71
N VAL A 113 -29.49 -1.51 -3.30
CA VAL A 113 -30.33 -1.68 -4.51
C VAL A 113 -29.83 -0.73 -5.60
N ALA A 114 -29.49 -1.25 -6.77
CA ALA A 114 -28.97 -0.40 -7.84
C ALA A 114 -30.02 0.61 -8.37
N ASN A 115 -29.55 1.80 -8.76
CA ASN A 115 -30.34 2.82 -9.46
C ASN A 115 -31.55 3.40 -8.70
N VAL A 116 -31.55 3.29 -7.38
CA VAL A 116 -32.56 3.92 -6.51
C VAL A 116 -31.88 4.73 -5.41
N GLU A 117 -32.64 5.62 -4.77
CA GLU A 117 -32.17 6.28 -3.55
C GLU A 117 -31.97 5.22 -2.45
N GLN A 118 -30.77 5.21 -1.87
CA GLN A 118 -30.38 4.19 -0.89
C GLN A 118 -31.00 4.49 0.47
N SER A 119 -31.30 3.42 1.21
CA SER A 119 -31.66 3.55 2.62
C SER A 119 -30.50 4.14 3.43
N SER A 120 -30.80 4.70 4.61
CA SER A 120 -29.76 5.21 5.52
C SER A 120 -28.75 4.12 5.92
N GLU A 121 -29.21 2.88 6.06
CA GLU A 121 -28.37 1.72 6.37
C GLU A 121 -27.45 1.35 5.21
N SER A 122 -27.98 1.27 3.99
CA SER A 122 -27.19 0.97 2.79
C SER A 122 -26.15 2.05 2.50
N ALA A 123 -26.52 3.33 2.66
CA ALA A 123 -25.61 4.46 2.51
C ALA A 123 -24.50 4.45 3.57
N HIS A 124 -24.82 4.10 4.82
CA HIS A 124 -23.84 3.94 5.88
C HIS A 124 -22.88 2.77 5.59
N GLY A 125 -23.39 1.63 5.13
CA GLY A 125 -22.57 0.49 4.71
C GLY A 125 -21.57 0.86 3.62
N ILE A 126 -22.00 1.63 2.61
CA ILE A 126 -21.11 2.15 1.55
C ILE A 126 -20.02 3.04 2.14
N LEU A 127 -20.38 3.95 3.06
CA LEU A 127 -19.40 4.81 3.72
C LEU A 127 -18.35 3.98 4.47
N LEU A 128 -18.74 2.93 5.20
CA LEU A 128 -17.81 2.02 5.89
C LEU A 128 -16.87 1.31 4.93
N MET A 129 -17.38 0.83 3.79
CA MET A 129 -16.60 0.16 2.74
C MET A 129 -15.61 1.11 2.05
N PHE A 130 -15.86 2.41 2.05
CA PHE A 130 -14.97 3.42 1.47
C PHE A 130 -13.94 3.97 2.48
N SER A 131 -14.23 3.93 3.78
CA SER A 131 -13.44 4.61 4.82
C SER A 131 -12.85 3.64 5.85
N ILE A 132 -13.66 3.14 6.78
CA ILE A 132 -13.19 2.38 7.94
C ILE A 132 -12.56 1.04 7.51
N ILE A 133 -13.24 0.27 6.66
CA ILE A 133 -12.78 -1.07 6.30
C ILE A 133 -11.42 -1.03 5.57
N PRO A 134 -11.24 -0.24 4.50
CA PRO A 134 -9.93 -0.12 3.86
C PRO A 134 -8.90 0.49 4.80
N GLY A 135 -9.27 1.51 5.58
CA GLY A 135 -8.37 2.17 6.52
C GLY A 135 -7.75 1.22 7.54
N VAL A 136 -8.55 0.34 8.16
CA VAL A 136 -8.05 -0.68 9.10
C VAL A 136 -7.13 -1.68 8.41
N LEU A 137 -7.47 -2.15 7.20
CA LEU A 137 -6.61 -3.04 6.42
C LEU A 137 -5.28 -2.38 6.06
N THR A 138 -5.28 -1.08 5.74
CA THR A 138 -4.07 -0.31 5.46
C THR A 138 -3.22 -0.13 6.72
N ILE A 139 -3.84 0.07 7.90
CA ILE A 139 -3.10 0.08 9.17
C ILE A 139 -2.41 -1.28 9.39
N LEU A 140 -3.15 -2.38 9.27
CA LEU A 140 -2.59 -3.73 9.41
C LEU A 140 -1.43 -3.97 8.43
N SER A 141 -1.55 -3.49 7.20
CA SER A 141 -0.48 -3.58 6.19
C SER A 141 0.76 -2.78 6.59
N GLY A 142 0.59 -1.58 7.15
CA GLY A 142 1.70 -0.80 7.66
C GLY A 142 2.32 -1.36 8.94
N VAL A 143 1.53 -2.03 9.80
CA VAL A 143 2.09 -2.79 10.92
C VAL A 143 2.90 -3.99 10.42
N ALA A 144 2.44 -4.66 9.36
CA ALA A 144 3.15 -5.78 8.75
C ALA A 144 4.58 -5.42 8.30
N LEU A 145 4.79 -4.18 7.86
CA LEU A 145 6.11 -3.65 7.46
C LEU A 145 7.09 -3.51 8.63
N PHE A 146 6.65 -3.54 9.89
CA PHE A 146 7.59 -3.58 11.02
C PHE A 146 8.34 -4.92 11.12
N TRP A 147 7.83 -6.01 10.56
CA TRP A 147 8.58 -7.27 10.47
C TRP A 147 9.56 -7.32 9.29
N TYR A 148 9.59 -6.30 8.43
CA TYR A 148 10.61 -6.16 7.41
C TYR A 148 11.92 -5.74 8.06
N ASN A 149 12.92 -6.63 8.02
CA ASN A 149 14.20 -6.46 8.72
C ASN A 149 15.34 -5.98 7.83
N LEU A 150 15.09 -5.64 6.55
CA LEU A 150 16.12 -5.12 5.67
C LEU A 150 16.22 -3.61 5.86
N ASP A 151 17.39 -3.11 6.26
CA ASP A 151 17.67 -1.68 6.27
C ASP A 151 18.36 -1.23 4.96
N ASP A 152 18.36 0.07 4.70
CA ASP A 152 18.91 0.60 3.45
C ASP A 152 20.45 0.42 3.37
N ASP A 153 21.15 0.36 4.50
CA ASP A 153 22.60 0.16 4.58
C ASP A 153 22.99 -1.29 4.25
N GLU A 154 22.21 -2.26 4.72
CA GLU A 154 22.31 -3.68 4.40
C GLU A 154 22.06 -3.91 2.91
N VAL A 155 21.03 -3.25 2.35
CA VAL A 155 20.75 -3.31 0.91
C VAL A 155 21.94 -2.78 0.10
N GLU A 156 22.53 -1.65 0.50
CA GLU A 156 23.69 -1.07 -0.19
C GLU A 156 24.92 -2.01 -0.11
N LYS A 157 25.19 -2.58 1.07
CA LYS A 157 26.27 -3.58 1.23
C LYS A 157 26.06 -4.80 0.34
N ILE A 158 24.84 -5.33 0.30
CA ILE A 158 24.49 -6.49 -0.54
C ILE A 158 24.69 -6.17 -2.02
N ALA A 159 24.27 -4.98 -2.47
CA ALA A 159 24.46 -4.54 -3.85
C ALA A 159 25.95 -4.51 -4.22
N LEU A 160 26.79 -3.90 -3.40
CA LEU A 160 28.25 -3.84 -3.61
C LEU A 160 28.91 -5.22 -3.62
N GLU A 161 28.48 -6.13 -2.74
CA GLU A 161 29.00 -7.50 -2.73
C GLU A 161 28.59 -8.30 -3.97
N LEU A 162 27.37 -8.10 -4.48
CA LEU A 162 26.90 -8.75 -5.71
C LEU A 162 27.65 -8.23 -6.95
N GLU A 163 27.89 -6.92 -7.06
CA GLU A 163 28.70 -6.33 -8.14
C GLU A 163 30.11 -6.95 -8.18
N LYS A 164 30.76 -7.08 -7.00
CA LYS A 164 32.06 -7.76 -6.88
C LYS A 164 32.01 -9.23 -7.32
N ARG A 165 30.95 -9.97 -6.95
CA ARG A 165 30.79 -11.38 -7.36
C ARG A 165 30.57 -11.54 -8.86
N ARG A 166 29.98 -10.53 -9.51
CA ARG A 166 29.72 -10.51 -10.95
C ARG A 166 30.94 -10.07 -11.77
N GLY A 167 31.99 -9.57 -11.12
CA GLY A 167 33.18 -9.04 -11.80
C GLY A 167 32.91 -7.72 -12.53
N GLU A 168 31.93 -6.94 -12.04
CA GLU A 168 31.57 -5.63 -12.58
C GLU A 168 32.42 -4.49 -11.98
N VAL A 169 33.36 -4.83 -11.06
CA VAL A 169 34.38 -3.96 -10.43
C VAL A 169 35.72 -4.65 -10.39
#